data_AF-A0A7X9IYP1-F1
#
_entry.id   AF-A0A7X9IYP1-F1
#
_cell.length_a   1.000
_cell.length_b   1.000
_cell.length_c   1.000
_cell.angle_alpha   90.00
_cell.angle_beta   90.00
_cell.angle_gamma   90.00
#
_symmetry.space_group_name_H-M   'P 1'
#
loop_
_entity.id
_entity.type
_entity.pdbx_description
1 polymer ?
#
loop_
_entity_poly.entity_id
_entity_poly.type
_entity_poly.pdbx_seq_one_letter_code
_entity_poly.pdbx_strand_id
1 'polypeptide(L)'
;AHPRERTPAQVAAIVRRARITPPARAAALAVFTRLAAAEAEAHGKPVSRIHLHEVGAVDAIVDVVGVVTALEALGVGTLCGSVLPLGTGTVRAAHGELPLPAPAAALLLRGLPVRGVPVDGETVTPTGAALLATLGRSFGPMPAMVVETLGVGAGRHDRPGIANLTRLFVGRPAPAAGATAETGEVLVEANIDDMAPELYDHALERLFEAGALDAFVTPIVMKKGRPAHTLSVLVERAKLEPVLTALFRETTSIGCRLLAVEKRALERVSVEVSTPWGPVPVKLSRLGGEVFGRRPEYDACRRLARAAGVPLRAVIEAATMAAAKIGATGQARARGRGRR
;
A
#
# COMPACT_ATOMS: atom_id res chain seq x y z
N ALA A 1 -25.54 -10.01 -38.65
CA ALA A 1 -24.83 -11.29 -38.52
C ALA A 1 -24.89 -11.70 -37.05
N HIS A 2 -25.40 -12.90 -36.73
CA HIS A 2 -25.45 -13.37 -35.33
C HIS A 2 -24.03 -13.34 -34.73
N PRO A 3 -23.85 -12.83 -33.49
CA PRO A 3 -22.55 -12.91 -32.83
C PRO A 3 -22.18 -14.39 -32.72
N ARG A 4 -21.03 -14.77 -33.29
CA ARG A 4 -20.51 -16.14 -33.15
C ARG A 4 -20.27 -16.37 -31.66
N GLU A 5 -21.09 -17.21 -31.04
CA GLU A 5 -20.88 -17.69 -29.68
C GLU A 5 -19.49 -18.30 -29.57
N ARG A 6 -18.74 -17.91 -28.54
CA ARG A 6 -17.41 -18.43 -28.26
C ARG A 6 -17.37 -19.05 -26.88
N THR A 7 -16.67 -20.17 -26.79
CA THR A 7 -16.29 -20.76 -25.50
C THR A 7 -15.17 -19.95 -24.85
N PRO A 8 -15.03 -19.98 -23.51
CA PRO A 8 -13.89 -19.36 -22.82
C PRO A 8 -12.53 -19.82 -23.35
N ALA A 9 -12.41 -21.08 -23.78
CA ALA A 9 -11.19 -21.63 -24.37
C ALA A 9 -10.83 -20.96 -25.72
N GLN A 10 -11.83 -20.71 -26.57
CA GLN A 10 -11.64 -19.99 -27.84
C GLN A 10 -11.22 -18.55 -27.60
N VAL A 11 -11.85 -17.85 -26.65
CA VAL A 11 -11.46 -16.48 -26.27
C VAL A 11 -10.03 -16.45 -25.74
N ALA A 12 -9.66 -17.37 -24.85
CA ALA A 12 -8.31 -17.47 -24.34
C ALA A 12 -7.28 -17.76 -25.45
N ALA A 13 -7.61 -18.59 -26.43
CA ALA A 13 -6.73 -18.84 -27.58
C ALA A 13 -6.52 -17.58 -28.44
N ILE A 14 -7.57 -16.76 -28.65
CA ILE A 14 -7.46 -15.48 -29.33
C ILE A 14 -6.53 -14.53 -28.56
N VAL A 15 -6.77 -14.35 -27.26
CA VAL A 15 -5.96 -13.48 -26.39
C VAL A 15 -4.49 -13.95 -26.35
N ARG A 16 -4.23 -15.26 -26.35
CA ARG A 16 -2.86 -15.81 -26.40
C ARG A 16 -2.14 -15.58 -27.73
N ARG A 17 -2.87 -15.33 -28.82
CA ARG A 17 -2.29 -15.02 -30.14
C ARG A 17 -2.18 -13.51 -30.40
N ALA A 18 -2.84 -12.67 -29.59
CA ALA A 18 -2.77 -11.23 -29.72
C ALA A 18 -1.32 -10.71 -29.57
N ARG A 19 -0.95 -9.70 -30.37
CA ARG A 19 0.36 -9.03 -30.33
C ARG A 19 0.37 -7.96 -29.22
N ILE A 20 0.31 -8.42 -27.98
CA ILE A 20 0.34 -7.61 -26.77
C ILE A 20 1.43 -8.14 -25.82
N THR A 21 1.83 -7.32 -24.85
CA THR A 21 2.86 -7.66 -23.87
C THR A 21 2.42 -8.85 -22.98
N PRO A 22 3.37 -9.56 -22.35
CA PRO A 22 3.03 -10.61 -21.38
C PRO A 22 2.16 -10.12 -20.20
N PRO A 23 2.41 -8.96 -19.56
CA PRO A 23 1.54 -8.43 -18.51
C PRO A 23 0.11 -8.13 -18.97
N ALA A 24 -0.07 -7.43 -20.10
CA ALA A 24 -1.40 -7.15 -20.64
C ALA A 24 -2.15 -8.44 -20.99
N ARG A 25 -1.46 -9.44 -21.54
CA ARG A 25 -2.04 -10.76 -21.84
C ARG A 25 -2.51 -11.47 -20.57
N ALA A 26 -1.71 -11.47 -19.52
CA ALA A 26 -2.08 -12.07 -18.24
C ALA A 26 -3.30 -11.38 -17.63
N ALA A 27 -3.34 -10.05 -17.65
CA ALA A 27 -4.47 -9.26 -17.18
C ALA A 27 -5.75 -9.54 -17.97
N ALA A 28 -5.70 -9.57 -19.30
CA ALA A 28 -6.85 -9.91 -20.15
C ALA A 28 -7.38 -11.31 -19.85
N LEU A 29 -6.50 -12.31 -19.73
CA LEU A 29 -6.89 -13.68 -19.39
C LEU A 29 -7.54 -13.75 -18.00
N ALA A 30 -7.04 -12.99 -17.02
CA ALA A 30 -7.64 -12.92 -15.70
C ALA A 30 -9.06 -12.35 -15.73
N VAL A 31 -9.28 -11.26 -16.50
CA VAL A 31 -10.61 -10.65 -16.67
C VAL A 31 -11.58 -11.65 -17.30
N PHE A 32 -11.18 -12.31 -18.39
CA PHE A 32 -12.03 -13.32 -19.04
C PHE A 32 -12.29 -14.54 -18.17
N THR A 33 -11.33 -14.94 -17.34
CA THR A 33 -11.51 -16.04 -16.39
C THR A 33 -12.56 -15.68 -15.34
N ARG A 34 -12.49 -14.47 -14.77
CA ARG A 34 -13.46 -13.98 -13.78
C ARG A 34 -14.86 -13.86 -14.40
N LEU A 35 -14.94 -13.34 -15.61
CA LEU A 35 -16.19 -13.21 -16.35
C LEU A 35 -16.82 -14.57 -16.68
N ALA A 36 -16.01 -15.52 -17.16
CA ALA A 36 -16.45 -16.88 -17.44
C ALA A 36 -16.95 -17.61 -16.17
N ALA A 37 -16.33 -17.35 -15.00
CA ALA A 37 -16.81 -17.89 -13.74
C ALA A 37 -18.18 -17.32 -13.34
N ALA A 38 -18.38 -16.01 -13.49
CA ALA A 38 -19.66 -15.36 -13.21
C ALA A 38 -20.78 -15.85 -14.14
N GLU A 39 -20.50 -16.01 -15.44
CA GLU A 39 -21.46 -16.57 -16.40
C GLU A 39 -21.80 -18.04 -16.08
N ALA A 40 -20.82 -18.83 -15.68
CA ALA A 40 -21.03 -20.22 -15.26
C ALA A 40 -21.95 -20.34 -14.04
N GLU A 41 -21.76 -19.48 -13.03
CA GLU A 41 -22.64 -19.42 -11.86
C GLU A 41 -24.04 -18.93 -12.24
N ALA A 42 -24.16 -17.88 -13.05
CA ALA A 42 -25.47 -17.38 -13.52
C ALA A 42 -26.26 -18.42 -14.33
N HIS A 43 -25.57 -19.29 -15.08
CA HIS A 43 -26.17 -20.36 -15.87
C HIS A 43 -26.32 -21.69 -15.13
N GLY A 44 -25.77 -21.83 -13.91
CA GLY A 44 -25.73 -23.10 -13.18
C GLY A 44 -24.99 -24.22 -13.94
N LYS A 45 -23.97 -23.87 -14.73
CA LYS A 45 -23.22 -24.80 -15.60
C LYS A 45 -21.72 -24.72 -15.29
N PRO A 46 -20.95 -25.81 -15.49
CA PRO A 46 -19.49 -25.71 -15.38
C PRO A 46 -18.91 -24.81 -16.48
N VAL A 47 -17.82 -24.10 -16.18
CA VAL A 47 -17.13 -23.17 -17.10
C VAL A 47 -16.77 -23.82 -18.45
N SER A 48 -16.48 -25.13 -18.45
CA SER A 48 -16.19 -25.87 -19.69
C SER A 48 -17.37 -26.00 -20.66
N ARG A 49 -18.60 -25.76 -20.19
CA ARG A 49 -19.85 -25.89 -20.96
C ARG A 49 -20.57 -24.56 -21.19
N ILE A 50 -19.97 -23.43 -20.80
CA ILE A 50 -20.57 -22.12 -21.06
C ILE A 50 -20.22 -21.62 -22.46
N HIS A 51 -21.19 -20.94 -23.08
CA HIS A 51 -21.01 -20.16 -24.28
C HIS A 51 -21.19 -18.70 -23.89
N LEU A 52 -20.21 -17.86 -24.23
CA LEU A 52 -20.25 -16.44 -23.92
C LEU A 52 -21.06 -15.74 -25.03
N HIS A 53 -22.35 -15.55 -24.79
CA HIS A 53 -23.30 -15.04 -25.79
C HIS A 53 -23.07 -13.55 -26.10
N GLU A 54 -22.92 -12.73 -25.07
CA GLU A 54 -22.73 -11.27 -25.20
C GLU A 54 -21.27 -10.86 -24.94
N VAL A 55 -20.59 -11.60 -24.08
CA VAL A 55 -19.21 -11.34 -23.64
C VAL A 55 -18.13 -12.13 -24.38
N GLY A 56 -18.54 -13.04 -25.28
CA GLY A 56 -17.65 -13.74 -26.21
C GLY A 56 -17.59 -13.06 -27.58
N ALA A 57 -18.37 -12.01 -27.77
CA ALA A 57 -18.41 -11.21 -28.98
C ALA A 57 -17.06 -10.53 -29.25
N VAL A 58 -16.85 -10.12 -30.50
CA VAL A 58 -15.63 -9.39 -30.89
C VAL A 58 -15.47 -8.13 -30.05
N ASP A 59 -16.58 -7.43 -29.76
CA ASP A 59 -16.57 -6.17 -29.01
C ASP A 59 -16.01 -6.35 -27.59
N ALA A 60 -16.47 -7.36 -26.84
CA ALA A 60 -15.94 -7.64 -25.51
C ALA A 60 -14.44 -8.02 -25.51
N ILE A 61 -13.97 -8.72 -26.55
CA ILE A 61 -12.53 -9.02 -26.73
C ILE A 61 -11.75 -7.73 -26.96
N VAL A 62 -12.23 -6.86 -27.85
CA VAL A 62 -11.60 -5.57 -28.13
C VAL A 62 -11.62 -4.67 -26.91
N ASP A 63 -12.72 -4.62 -26.16
CA ASP A 63 -12.86 -3.81 -24.94
C ASP A 63 -11.86 -4.25 -23.87
N VAL A 64 -11.84 -5.54 -23.52
CA VAL A 64 -10.95 -6.05 -22.46
C VAL A 64 -9.48 -5.89 -22.85
N VAL A 65 -9.12 -6.34 -24.07
CA VAL A 65 -7.73 -6.25 -24.55
C VAL A 65 -7.30 -4.79 -24.72
N GLY A 66 -8.19 -3.94 -25.23
CA GLY A 66 -7.97 -2.51 -25.40
C GLY A 66 -7.73 -1.81 -24.07
N VAL A 67 -8.57 -2.06 -23.07
CA VAL A 67 -8.43 -1.47 -21.72
C VAL A 67 -7.12 -1.89 -21.06
N VAL A 68 -6.77 -3.17 -21.02
CA VAL A 68 -5.51 -3.59 -20.36
C VAL A 68 -4.27 -3.07 -21.07
N THR A 69 -4.31 -2.98 -22.40
CA THR A 69 -3.21 -2.43 -23.19
C THR A 69 -3.11 -0.92 -23.00
N ALA A 70 -4.23 -0.21 -22.93
CA ALA A 70 -4.27 1.22 -22.66
C ALA A 70 -3.75 1.56 -21.26
N LEU A 71 -4.15 0.79 -20.24
CA LEU A 71 -3.65 0.97 -18.87
C LEU A 71 -2.13 0.78 -18.78
N GLU A 72 -1.59 -0.23 -19.48
CA GLU A 72 -0.14 -0.44 -19.57
C GLU A 72 0.56 0.70 -20.32
N ALA A 73 0.03 1.13 -21.46
CA ALA A 73 0.60 2.23 -22.25
C ALA A 73 0.59 3.56 -21.47
N LEU A 74 -0.41 3.77 -20.60
CA LEU A 74 -0.50 4.91 -19.69
C LEU A 74 0.38 4.76 -18.44
N GLY A 75 1.04 3.63 -18.23
CA GLY A 75 1.86 3.37 -17.04
C GLY A 75 1.05 3.27 -15.74
N VAL A 76 -0.22 2.88 -15.80
CA VAL A 76 -1.11 2.82 -14.63
C VAL A 76 -0.75 1.61 -13.77
N GLY A 77 -0.12 1.85 -12.61
CA GLY A 77 0.20 0.81 -11.62
C GLY A 77 -0.95 0.47 -10.67
N THR A 78 -1.85 1.42 -10.41
CA THR A 78 -2.98 1.27 -9.49
C THR A 78 -4.24 1.85 -10.11
N LEU A 79 -5.30 1.03 -10.20
CA LEU A 79 -6.61 1.46 -10.68
C LEU A 79 -7.57 1.58 -9.49
N CYS A 80 -8.17 2.74 -9.30
CA CYS A 80 -9.20 2.98 -8.28
C CYS A 80 -10.54 3.32 -8.96
N GLY A 81 -11.65 2.83 -8.40
CA GLY A 81 -12.99 3.10 -8.91
C GLY A 81 -13.80 4.00 -7.97
N SER A 82 -14.78 4.73 -8.49
CA SER A 82 -15.82 5.32 -7.65
C SER A 82 -16.81 4.25 -7.17
N VAL A 83 -17.66 4.59 -6.20
CA VAL A 83 -18.87 3.79 -5.90
C VAL A 83 -19.68 3.62 -7.19
N LEU A 84 -20.00 2.37 -7.53
CA LEU A 84 -20.55 2.04 -8.85
C LEU A 84 -22.06 2.30 -8.91
N PRO A 85 -22.56 3.07 -9.90
CA PRO A 85 -23.98 3.39 -10.01
C PRO A 85 -24.74 2.21 -10.61
N LEU A 86 -25.79 1.72 -9.96
CA LEU A 86 -26.69 0.69 -10.46
C LEU A 86 -28.04 1.31 -10.86
N GLY A 87 -28.35 1.24 -12.15
CA GLY A 87 -29.66 1.56 -12.68
C GLY A 87 -30.71 0.52 -12.32
N THR A 88 -31.93 0.76 -12.76
CA THR A 88 -33.13 -0.07 -12.54
C THR A 88 -33.69 -0.57 -13.87
N GLY A 89 -34.70 -1.44 -13.80
CA GLY A 89 -35.43 -1.92 -14.98
C GLY A 89 -34.93 -3.28 -15.47
N THR A 90 -35.10 -3.53 -16.77
CA THR A 90 -34.70 -4.77 -17.43
C THR A 90 -33.83 -4.49 -18.65
N VAL A 91 -33.05 -5.48 -19.06
CA VAL A 91 -32.28 -5.46 -20.31
C VAL A 91 -32.66 -6.66 -21.16
N ARG A 92 -32.76 -6.46 -22.47
CA ARG A 92 -33.01 -7.54 -23.42
C ARG A 92 -31.70 -8.19 -23.81
N ALA A 93 -31.55 -9.45 -23.41
CA ALA A 93 -30.40 -10.29 -23.64
C ALA A 93 -30.75 -11.47 -24.56
N ALA A 94 -29.75 -12.28 -24.93
CA ALA A 94 -29.97 -13.56 -25.61
C ALA A 94 -30.91 -14.52 -24.81
N HIS A 95 -31.02 -14.29 -23.50
CA HIS A 95 -31.84 -15.07 -22.56
C HIS A 95 -33.22 -14.44 -22.29
N GLY A 96 -33.64 -13.46 -23.09
CA GLY A 96 -34.89 -12.72 -22.88
C GLY A 96 -34.68 -11.46 -22.05
N GLU A 97 -35.73 -11.00 -21.39
CA GLU A 97 -35.63 -9.85 -20.48
C GLU A 97 -35.03 -10.27 -19.14
N LEU A 98 -33.92 -9.62 -18.77
CA LEU A 98 -33.21 -9.86 -17.52
C LEU A 98 -33.36 -8.65 -16.60
N PRO A 99 -33.52 -8.87 -15.28
CA PRO A 99 -33.53 -7.76 -14.32
C PRO A 99 -32.15 -7.10 -14.27
N LEU A 100 -32.14 -5.79 -13.96
CA LEU A 100 -30.91 -5.05 -13.72
C LEU A 100 -30.58 -4.97 -12.21
N PRO A 101 -29.29 -5.08 -11.83
CA PRO A 101 -28.14 -5.40 -12.69
C PRO A 101 -28.22 -6.81 -13.27
N ALA A 102 -27.74 -7.01 -14.50
CA ALA A 102 -27.77 -8.31 -15.16
C ALA A 102 -27.08 -9.38 -14.29
N PRO A 103 -27.53 -10.66 -14.30
CA PRO A 103 -27.06 -11.68 -13.37
C PRO A 103 -25.53 -11.82 -13.27
N ALA A 104 -24.83 -11.87 -14.41
CA ALA A 104 -23.36 -11.94 -14.42
C ALA A 104 -22.71 -10.67 -13.81
N ALA A 105 -23.24 -9.48 -14.11
CA ALA A 105 -22.77 -8.24 -13.50
C ALA A 105 -22.99 -8.23 -11.97
N ALA A 106 -24.17 -8.68 -11.51
CA ALA A 106 -24.48 -8.78 -10.08
C ALA A 106 -23.48 -9.68 -9.34
N LEU A 107 -23.10 -10.81 -9.94
CA LEU A 107 -22.11 -11.73 -9.40
C LEU A 107 -20.70 -11.10 -9.35
N LEU A 108 -20.29 -10.43 -10.42
CA LEU A 108 -18.98 -9.76 -10.52
C LEU A 108 -18.82 -8.62 -9.51
N LEU A 109 -19.92 -7.95 -9.18
CA LEU A 109 -19.97 -6.83 -8.25
C LEU A 109 -20.03 -7.26 -6.77
N ARG A 110 -20.14 -8.57 -6.47
CA ARG A 110 -20.17 -9.07 -5.09
C ARG A 110 -18.90 -8.64 -4.34
N GLY A 111 -19.07 -7.88 -3.25
CA GLY A 111 -17.98 -7.34 -2.44
C GLY A 111 -17.45 -5.96 -2.87
N LEU A 112 -18.01 -5.36 -3.93
CA LEU A 112 -17.70 -3.99 -4.35
C LEU A 112 -18.76 -2.99 -3.87
N PRO A 113 -18.40 -1.74 -3.54
CA PRO A 113 -19.36 -0.72 -3.15
C PRO A 113 -20.17 -0.25 -4.35
N VAL A 114 -21.49 -0.31 -4.20
CA VAL A 114 -22.47 0.07 -5.22
C VAL A 114 -23.47 1.06 -4.64
N ARG A 115 -24.11 1.84 -5.50
CA ARG A 115 -25.22 2.73 -5.12
C ARG A 115 -26.32 2.68 -6.18
N GLY A 116 -27.58 2.71 -5.76
CA GLY A 116 -28.69 2.88 -6.70
C GLY A 116 -28.67 4.27 -7.34
N VAL A 117 -29.04 4.35 -8.61
CA VAL A 117 -29.32 5.60 -9.32
C VAL A 117 -30.70 5.53 -9.99
N PRO A 118 -31.46 6.64 -10.07
CA PRO A 118 -32.77 6.67 -10.70
C PRO A 118 -32.62 6.71 -12.24
N VAL A 119 -31.98 5.68 -12.80
CA VAL A 119 -31.72 5.52 -14.23
C VAL A 119 -32.36 4.24 -14.69
N ASP A 120 -33.22 4.31 -15.70
CA ASP A 120 -33.69 3.14 -16.41
C ASP A 120 -32.61 2.63 -17.37
N GLY A 121 -32.31 1.33 -17.29
CA GLY A 121 -31.35 0.64 -18.12
C GLY A 121 -29.97 0.43 -17.48
N GLU A 122 -29.14 -0.36 -18.17
CA GLU A 122 -27.86 -0.83 -17.65
C GLU A 122 -26.85 0.32 -17.55
N THR A 123 -26.25 0.48 -16.36
CA THR A 123 -25.21 1.48 -16.06
C THR A 123 -23.84 0.86 -15.84
N VAL A 124 -23.80 -0.41 -15.43
CA VAL A 124 -22.57 -1.20 -15.28
C VAL A 124 -22.78 -2.51 -16.02
N THR A 125 -22.12 -2.66 -17.16
CA THR A 125 -22.18 -3.87 -17.97
C THR A 125 -21.37 -5.00 -17.33
N PRO A 126 -21.62 -6.28 -17.67
CA PRO A 126 -20.78 -7.40 -17.22
C PRO A 126 -19.29 -7.21 -17.56
N THR A 127 -18.97 -6.67 -18.74
CA THR A 127 -17.59 -6.37 -19.14
C THR A 127 -16.95 -5.32 -18.24
N GLY A 128 -17.67 -4.22 -17.96
CA GLY A 128 -17.19 -3.15 -17.07
C GLY A 128 -16.99 -3.66 -15.64
N ALA A 129 -17.94 -4.44 -15.12
CA ALA A 129 -17.84 -5.08 -13.82
C ALA A 129 -16.64 -6.04 -13.75
N ALA A 130 -16.39 -6.85 -14.78
CA ALA A 130 -15.26 -7.78 -14.82
C ALA A 130 -13.92 -7.05 -14.84
N LEU A 131 -13.78 -5.99 -15.64
CA LEU A 131 -12.59 -5.14 -15.67
C LEU A 131 -12.31 -4.55 -14.28
N LEU A 132 -13.30 -3.90 -13.68
CA LEU A 132 -13.14 -3.25 -12.37
C LEU A 132 -12.89 -4.26 -11.26
N ALA A 133 -13.64 -5.36 -11.21
CA ALA A 133 -13.49 -6.37 -10.16
C ALA A 133 -12.18 -7.18 -10.27
N THR A 134 -11.51 -7.16 -11.43
CA THR A 134 -10.23 -7.85 -11.63
C THR A 134 -9.03 -6.92 -11.48
N LEU A 135 -9.13 -5.69 -12.01
CA LEU A 135 -8.01 -4.75 -12.10
C LEU A 135 -8.04 -3.67 -11.00
N GLY A 136 -9.21 -3.39 -10.44
CA GLY A 136 -9.41 -2.37 -9.41
C GLY A 136 -8.80 -2.77 -8.06
N ARG A 137 -8.16 -1.80 -7.40
CA ARG A 137 -7.53 -1.96 -6.08
C ARG A 137 -8.38 -1.44 -4.93
N SER A 138 -9.05 -0.31 -5.13
CA SER A 138 -9.94 0.29 -4.14
C SER A 138 -11.11 0.99 -4.82
N PHE A 139 -12.20 1.14 -4.06
CA PHE A 139 -13.44 1.75 -4.55
C PHE A 139 -14.00 2.73 -3.52
N GLY A 140 -14.34 3.95 -3.93
CA GLY A 140 -14.81 4.98 -3.01
C GLY A 140 -14.64 6.40 -3.55
N PRO A 141 -14.45 7.41 -2.68
CA PRO A 141 -14.04 8.74 -3.10
C PRO A 141 -12.72 8.72 -3.88
N MET A 142 -12.52 9.71 -4.75
CA MET A 142 -11.27 9.85 -5.50
C MET A 142 -10.09 10.00 -4.52
N PRO A 143 -9.02 9.19 -4.65
CA PRO A 143 -7.86 9.30 -3.78
C PRO A 143 -7.16 10.65 -3.97
N ALA A 144 -6.46 11.10 -2.93
CA ALA A 144 -5.65 12.32 -3.02
C ALA A 144 -4.54 12.13 -4.07
N MET A 145 -4.64 12.89 -5.18
CA MET A 145 -3.69 12.80 -6.29
C MET A 145 -3.40 14.16 -6.92
N VAL A 146 -2.20 14.29 -7.51
CA VAL A 146 -1.94 15.33 -8.51
C VAL A 146 -2.38 14.75 -9.84
N VAL A 147 -3.47 15.30 -10.39
CA VAL A 147 -3.98 14.91 -11.71
C VAL A 147 -3.04 15.46 -12.78
N GLU A 148 -2.56 14.58 -13.66
CA GLU A 148 -1.66 14.93 -14.75
C GLU A 148 -2.40 14.93 -16.08
N THR A 149 -3.30 13.97 -16.29
CA THR A 149 -4.14 13.88 -17.49
C THR A 149 -5.56 13.40 -17.16
N LEU A 150 -6.51 13.78 -18.02
CA LEU A 150 -7.92 13.43 -17.91
C LEU A 150 -8.43 12.92 -19.27
N GLY A 151 -9.15 11.81 -19.25
CA GLY A 151 -9.90 11.29 -20.39
C GLY A 151 -11.39 11.17 -20.07
N VAL A 152 -12.24 11.38 -21.08
CA VAL A 152 -13.69 11.20 -20.98
C VAL A 152 -14.16 10.33 -22.15
N GLY A 153 -14.86 9.24 -21.83
CA GLY A 153 -15.53 8.38 -22.81
C GLY A 153 -17.04 8.48 -22.66
N ALA A 154 -17.75 8.74 -23.76
CA ALA A 154 -19.21 8.81 -23.78
C ALA A 154 -19.82 7.49 -24.27
N GLY A 155 -20.85 7.02 -23.57
CA GLY A 155 -21.71 5.95 -24.08
C GLY A 155 -22.72 6.48 -25.10
N ARG A 156 -23.46 5.57 -25.74
CA ARG A 156 -24.44 5.92 -26.79
C ARG A 156 -25.81 6.33 -26.25
N HIS A 157 -26.14 5.98 -25.00
CA HIS A 157 -27.40 6.34 -24.39
C HIS A 157 -27.38 7.80 -23.96
N ASP A 158 -28.42 8.55 -24.32
CA ASP A 158 -28.69 9.87 -23.78
C ASP A 158 -29.79 9.76 -22.71
N ARG A 159 -29.54 10.30 -21.53
CA ARG A 159 -30.36 10.11 -20.32
C ARG A 159 -30.61 11.46 -19.65
N PRO A 160 -31.86 11.90 -19.49
CA PRO A 160 -32.15 13.16 -18.83
C PRO A 160 -31.56 13.22 -17.41
N GLY A 161 -30.82 14.29 -17.13
CA GLY A 161 -30.27 14.57 -15.79
C GLY A 161 -29.03 13.77 -15.38
N ILE A 162 -28.57 12.80 -16.18
CA ILE A 162 -27.38 11.99 -15.86
C ILE A 162 -26.50 11.82 -17.10
N ALA A 163 -25.28 12.34 -17.03
CA ALA A 163 -24.31 12.20 -18.10
C ALA A 163 -23.85 10.74 -18.24
N ASN A 164 -24.03 10.15 -19.42
CA ASN A 164 -23.57 8.79 -19.74
C ASN A 164 -22.08 8.78 -20.08
N LEU A 165 -21.25 9.12 -19.10
CA LEU A 165 -19.81 9.32 -19.26
C LEU A 165 -19.02 8.44 -18.30
N THR A 166 -17.93 7.87 -18.80
CA THR A 166 -16.84 7.34 -17.98
C THR A 166 -15.68 8.33 -18.01
N ARG A 167 -15.13 8.68 -16.85
CA ARG A 167 -13.97 9.57 -16.73
C ARG A 167 -12.79 8.81 -16.15
N LEU A 168 -11.61 9.03 -16.72
CA LEU A 168 -10.35 8.50 -16.22
C LEU A 168 -9.43 9.66 -15.85
N PHE A 169 -9.02 9.71 -14.59
CA PHE A 169 -8.03 10.66 -14.09
C PHE A 169 -6.73 9.89 -13.88
N VAL A 170 -5.68 10.30 -14.59
CA VAL A 170 -4.35 9.69 -14.47
C VAL A 170 -3.41 10.72 -13.87
N GLY A 171 -2.58 10.26 -12.96
CA GLY A 171 -1.59 11.09 -12.31
C GLY A 171 -0.92 10.33 -11.19
N ARG A 172 -0.24 11.08 -10.34
CA ARG A 172 0.54 10.54 -9.23
C ARG A 172 -0.13 10.82 -7.89
N PRO A 173 0.14 10.01 -6.85
CA PRO A 173 -0.30 10.34 -5.50
C PRO A 173 0.04 11.78 -5.13
N ALA A 174 -0.90 12.47 -4.49
CA ALA A 174 -0.65 13.83 -4.05
C ALA A 174 0.51 13.80 -3.06
N PRO A 175 1.45 14.76 -3.11
CA PRO A 175 2.39 14.92 -2.01
C PRO A 175 1.56 15.06 -0.75
N ALA A 176 1.82 14.21 0.23
CA ALA A 176 1.00 14.14 1.43
C ALA A 176 1.01 15.52 2.11
N ALA A 177 -0.09 16.27 1.98
CA ALA A 177 -0.34 17.44 2.80
C ALA A 177 -0.72 16.90 4.18
N GLY A 178 0.29 16.65 5.03
CA GLY A 178 0.11 15.93 6.29
C GLY A 178 -0.17 14.44 6.05
N ALA A 179 0.88 13.62 6.03
CA ALA A 179 0.75 12.17 5.93
C ALA A 179 0.11 11.59 7.20
N THR A 180 -1.21 11.42 7.20
CA THR A 180 -1.92 10.75 8.31
C THR A 180 -2.87 9.63 7.90
N ALA A 181 -2.94 9.22 6.64
CA ALA A 181 -3.87 8.15 6.25
C ALA A 181 -3.27 6.73 6.19
N GLU A 182 -2.09 6.49 5.57
CA GLU A 182 -1.61 5.09 5.42
C GLU A 182 -0.09 4.86 5.58
N THR A 183 0.75 5.91 5.59
CA THR A 183 2.22 5.77 5.62
C THR A 183 2.89 6.66 6.67
N GLY A 184 2.30 6.75 7.87
CA GLY A 184 2.83 7.56 8.98
C GLY A 184 3.35 6.71 10.16
N GLU A 185 4.17 7.32 11.01
CA GLU A 185 4.45 6.79 12.34
C GLU A 185 3.28 7.14 13.29
N VAL A 186 2.99 6.26 14.23
CA VAL A 186 1.93 6.41 15.23
C VAL A 186 2.56 6.25 16.61
N LEU A 187 2.24 7.16 17.51
CA LEU A 187 2.53 7.03 18.93
C LEU A 187 1.33 6.35 19.62
N VAL A 188 1.57 5.19 20.20
CA VAL A 188 0.62 4.43 21.01
C VAL A 188 0.90 4.72 22.48
N GLU A 189 -0.12 5.09 23.25
CA GLU A 189 0.05 5.34 24.69
C GLU A 189 -0.97 4.58 25.54
N ALA A 190 -0.50 3.95 26.61
CA ALA A 190 -1.33 3.32 27.63
C ALA A 190 -0.90 3.80 29.02
N ASN A 191 -1.88 4.23 29.84
CA ASN A 191 -1.63 4.54 31.25
C ASN A 191 -1.95 3.29 32.07
N ILE A 192 -1.02 2.89 32.96
CA ILE A 192 -1.07 1.62 33.68
C ILE A 192 -0.73 1.88 35.15
N ASP A 193 -1.67 1.62 36.06
CA ASP A 193 -1.55 1.84 37.51
C ASP A 193 -1.55 0.55 38.34
N ASP A 194 -1.66 -0.62 37.69
CA ASP A 194 -1.84 -1.94 38.32
C ASP A 194 -0.83 -3.01 37.83
N MET A 195 0.21 -2.61 37.11
CA MET A 195 1.29 -3.50 36.65
C MET A 195 2.54 -3.38 37.53
N ALA A 196 3.13 -4.52 37.86
CA ALA A 196 4.38 -4.57 38.61
C ALA A 196 5.55 -3.98 37.79
N PRO A 197 6.39 -3.07 38.34
CA PRO A 197 7.42 -2.37 37.59
C PRO A 197 8.44 -3.26 36.87
N GLU A 198 8.75 -4.42 37.42
CA GLU A 198 9.69 -5.40 36.84
C GLU A 198 9.22 -5.96 35.50
N LEU A 199 7.92 -5.91 35.19
CA LEU A 199 7.37 -6.44 33.95
C LEU A 199 7.55 -5.50 32.76
N TYR A 200 7.89 -4.21 32.98
CA TYR A 200 8.08 -3.27 31.88
C TYR A 200 9.28 -3.61 31.00
N ASP A 201 10.35 -4.17 31.57
CA ASP A 201 11.52 -4.60 30.81
C ASP A 201 11.14 -5.64 29.75
N HIS A 202 10.42 -6.68 30.19
CA HIS A 202 9.88 -7.71 29.30
C HIS A 202 8.92 -7.13 28.25
N ALA A 203 7.98 -6.26 28.66
CA ALA A 203 7.03 -5.65 27.74
C ALA A 203 7.74 -4.82 26.65
N LEU A 204 8.78 -4.06 27.01
CA LEU A 204 9.56 -3.27 26.05
C LEU A 204 10.27 -4.17 25.03
N GLU A 205 10.94 -5.24 25.46
CA GLU A 205 11.57 -6.21 24.54
C GLU A 205 10.54 -6.77 23.55
N ARG A 206 9.36 -7.14 24.05
CA ARG A 206 8.29 -7.74 23.26
C ARG A 206 7.71 -6.77 22.23
N LEU A 207 7.61 -5.49 22.58
CA LEU A 207 7.19 -4.42 21.68
C LEU A 207 8.23 -4.18 20.57
N PHE A 208 9.53 -4.18 20.89
CA PHE A 208 10.58 -4.04 19.89
C PHE A 208 10.59 -5.21 18.90
N GLU A 209 10.44 -6.44 19.40
CA GLU A 209 10.33 -7.62 18.54
C GLU A 209 9.06 -7.61 17.68
N ALA A 210 7.97 -7.04 18.17
CA ALA A 210 6.74 -6.81 17.39
C ALA A 210 6.89 -5.70 16.33
N GLY A 211 7.99 -4.94 16.35
CA GLY A 211 8.34 -3.95 15.34
C GLY A 211 8.17 -2.50 15.77
N ALA A 212 8.14 -2.21 17.07
CA ALA A 212 8.24 -0.84 17.56
C ALA A 212 9.56 -0.18 17.11
N LEU A 213 9.47 1.09 16.72
CA LEU A 213 10.63 1.92 16.38
C LEU A 213 11.30 2.49 17.63
N ASP A 214 10.50 2.79 18.65
CA ASP A 214 10.91 3.27 19.96
C ASP A 214 9.84 2.89 21.00
N ALA A 215 10.25 2.68 22.25
CA ALA A 215 9.33 2.38 23.34
C ALA A 215 9.92 2.86 24.66
N PHE A 216 9.13 3.57 25.47
CA PHE A 216 9.59 4.14 26.73
C PHE A 216 8.47 4.26 27.76
N VAL A 217 8.86 4.41 29.03
CA VAL A 217 7.97 4.45 30.18
C VAL A 217 8.14 5.77 30.91
N THR A 218 7.04 6.48 31.15
CA THR A 218 7.02 7.77 31.87
C THR A 218 6.22 7.64 33.17
N PRO A 219 6.79 7.95 34.36
CA PRO A 219 6.03 7.91 35.60
C PRO A 219 4.99 9.04 35.65
N ILE A 220 3.78 8.72 36.12
CA ILE A 220 2.66 9.65 36.26
C ILE A 220 1.91 9.40 37.58
N VAL A 221 1.02 10.33 37.94
CA VAL A 221 0.06 10.14 39.04
C VAL A 221 -1.35 10.20 38.46
N MET A 222 -2.15 9.18 38.73
CA MET A 222 -3.55 9.06 38.30
C MET A 222 -4.53 9.45 39.40
N LYS A 223 -5.83 9.44 39.07
CA LYS A 223 -6.92 9.74 40.02
C LYS A 223 -6.76 8.93 41.32
N LYS A 224 -7.23 9.50 42.44
CA LYS A 224 -7.06 8.92 43.79
C LYS A 224 -5.59 8.81 44.23
N GLY A 225 -4.70 9.61 43.64
CA GLY A 225 -3.28 9.68 44.03
C GLY A 225 -2.48 8.44 43.69
N ARG A 226 -2.94 7.62 42.73
CA ARG A 226 -2.29 6.35 42.38
C ARG A 226 -1.03 6.60 41.55
N PRO A 227 0.16 6.16 42.00
CA PRO A 227 1.33 6.11 41.14
C PRO A 227 1.07 5.17 39.96
N ALA A 228 1.48 5.59 38.77
CA ALA A 228 1.24 4.85 37.53
C ALA A 228 2.35 5.16 36.52
N HIS A 229 2.32 4.49 35.38
CA HIS A 229 3.21 4.80 34.26
C HIS A 229 2.42 4.95 32.96
N THR A 230 2.88 5.86 32.10
CA THR A 230 2.50 5.88 30.69
C THR A 230 3.53 5.08 29.91
N LEU A 231 3.10 3.99 29.28
CA LEU A 231 3.86 3.27 28.28
C LEU A 231 3.59 3.91 26.91
N SER A 232 4.64 4.42 26.28
CA SER A 232 4.59 5.09 24.99
C SER A 232 5.38 4.30 23.96
N VAL A 233 4.78 4.00 22.80
CA VAL A 233 5.37 3.15 21.76
C VAL A 233 5.22 3.84 20.40
N LEU A 234 6.35 4.12 19.75
CA LEU A 234 6.38 4.67 18.38
C LEU A 234 6.44 3.52 17.37
N VAL A 235 5.52 3.48 16.42
CA VAL A 235 5.44 2.38 15.44
C VAL A 235 5.02 2.87 14.06
N GLU A 236 5.53 2.25 13.00
CA GLU A 236 5.01 2.46 11.65
C GLU A 236 3.56 1.96 11.57
N ARG A 237 2.66 2.71 10.91
CA ARG A 237 1.25 2.31 10.76
C ARG A 237 1.07 0.86 10.27
N ALA A 238 1.93 0.43 9.35
CA ALA A 238 1.90 -0.92 8.76
C ALA A 238 2.17 -2.05 9.76
N LYS A 239 2.85 -1.76 10.89
CA LYS A 239 3.19 -2.72 11.94
C LYS A 239 2.38 -2.51 13.22
N LEU A 240 1.34 -1.68 13.17
CA LEU A 240 0.59 -1.33 14.37
C LEU A 240 -0.11 -2.54 15.01
N GLU A 241 -0.79 -3.38 14.23
CA GLU A 241 -1.59 -4.49 14.78
C GLU A 241 -0.74 -5.51 15.58
N PRO A 242 0.44 -5.95 15.10
CA PRO A 242 1.36 -6.74 15.92
C PRO A 242 1.78 -6.05 17.23
N VAL A 243 2.07 -4.74 17.19
CA VAL A 243 2.49 -3.97 18.37
C VAL A 243 1.34 -3.81 19.37
N LEU A 244 0.11 -3.56 18.91
CA LEU A 244 -1.07 -3.53 19.77
C LEU A 244 -1.32 -4.88 20.43
N THR A 245 -1.17 -5.96 19.66
CA THR A 245 -1.31 -7.32 20.18
C THR A 245 -0.29 -7.61 21.29
N ALA A 246 0.98 -7.21 21.10
CA ALA A 246 2.00 -7.33 22.13
C ALA A 246 1.68 -6.46 23.35
N LEU A 247 1.29 -5.19 23.16
CA LEU A 247 0.93 -4.29 24.25
C LEU A 247 -0.18 -4.87 25.14
N PHE A 248 -1.26 -5.39 24.54
CA PHE A 248 -2.38 -5.94 25.30
C PHE A 248 -2.11 -7.31 25.93
N ARG A 249 -1.12 -8.06 25.43
CA ARG A 249 -0.73 -9.35 26.01
C ARG A 249 0.25 -9.21 27.16
N GLU A 250 1.21 -8.28 27.03
CA GLU A 250 2.33 -8.15 27.95
C GLU A 250 2.10 -7.10 29.04
N THR A 251 0.97 -6.39 29.00
CA THR A 251 0.61 -5.38 30.00
C THR A 251 -0.80 -5.61 30.54
N THR A 252 -1.12 -4.96 31.67
CA THR A 252 -2.48 -4.96 32.23
C THR A 252 -3.41 -3.94 31.56
N SER A 253 -2.94 -3.23 30.54
CA SER A 253 -3.75 -2.23 29.85
C SER A 253 -4.93 -2.85 29.12
N ILE A 254 -6.11 -2.27 29.31
CA ILE A 254 -7.35 -2.62 28.58
C ILE A 254 -7.63 -1.69 27.40
N GLY A 255 -6.78 -0.71 27.16
CA GLY A 255 -6.98 0.28 26.10
C GLY A 255 -5.82 1.24 25.96
N CYS A 256 -5.60 1.71 24.73
CA CYS A 256 -4.54 2.65 24.39
C CYS A 256 -5.09 3.82 23.56
N ARG A 257 -4.32 4.91 23.51
CA ARG A 257 -4.56 6.05 22.62
C ARG A 257 -3.58 5.97 21.45
N LEU A 258 -4.04 6.39 20.27
CA LEU A 258 -3.22 6.45 19.05
C LEU A 258 -3.13 7.90 18.61
N LEU A 259 -1.91 8.41 18.47
CA LEU A 259 -1.63 9.74 17.97
C LEU A 259 -0.79 9.63 16.70
N ALA A 260 -1.26 10.22 15.61
CA ALA A 260 -0.44 10.35 14.42
C ALA A 260 0.68 11.37 14.70
N VAL A 261 1.92 11.03 14.35
CA VAL A 261 3.07 11.89 14.60
C VAL A 261 3.86 12.15 13.32
N GLU A 262 4.32 13.40 13.16
CA GLU A 262 5.25 13.76 12.10
C GLU A 262 6.67 13.77 12.66
N LYS A 263 7.56 13.05 12.00
CA LYS A 263 8.98 13.01 12.35
C LYS A 263 9.80 13.71 11.29
N ARG A 264 10.56 14.71 11.71
CA ARG A 264 11.62 15.32 10.91
C ARG A 264 12.96 14.84 11.43
N ALA A 265 13.62 14.01 10.64
CA ALA A 265 14.95 13.50 10.96
C ALA A 265 15.97 14.06 9.96
N LEU A 266 17.17 14.38 10.46
CA LEU A 266 18.31 14.66 9.60
C LEU A 266 18.76 13.40 8.86
N GLU A 267 19.34 13.56 7.68
CA GLU A 267 19.98 12.46 6.96
C GLU A 267 21.11 11.92 7.85
N ARG A 268 21.12 10.60 8.05
CA ARG A 268 22.16 9.93 8.84
C ARG A 268 23.01 9.07 7.93
N VAL A 269 24.32 9.30 7.94
CA VAL A 269 25.29 8.47 7.22
C VAL A 269 26.25 7.86 8.23
N SER A 270 26.46 6.55 8.13
CA SER A 270 27.50 5.88 8.93
C SER A 270 28.81 5.89 8.14
N VAL A 271 29.86 6.41 8.77
CA VAL A 271 31.23 6.41 8.23
C VAL A 271 32.15 5.73 9.23
N GLU A 272 33.16 5.03 8.73
CA GLU A 272 34.15 4.39 9.61
C GLU A 272 35.34 5.33 9.80
N VAL A 273 35.77 5.49 11.06
CA VAL A 273 36.99 6.25 11.39
C VAL A 273 38.01 5.34 12.06
N SER A 274 39.28 5.53 11.72
CA SER A 274 40.36 4.77 12.35
C SER A 274 40.74 5.38 13.70
N THR A 275 40.79 4.55 14.74
CA THR A 275 41.36 4.90 16.05
C THR A 275 42.58 4.00 16.33
N PRO A 276 43.42 4.33 17.34
CA PRO A 276 44.54 3.46 17.74
C PRO A 276 44.12 2.05 18.15
N TRP A 277 42.85 1.85 18.51
CA TRP A 277 42.31 0.57 18.96
C TRP A 277 41.48 -0.14 17.90
N GLY A 278 41.36 0.44 16.70
CA GLY A 278 40.62 -0.14 15.59
C GLY A 278 39.58 0.82 14.99
N PRO A 279 38.85 0.34 13.97
CA PRO A 279 37.81 1.12 13.32
C PRO A 279 36.59 1.33 14.22
N VAL A 280 36.06 2.54 14.21
CA VAL A 280 34.83 2.91 14.92
C VAL A 280 33.83 3.49 13.92
N PRO A 281 32.61 2.92 13.82
CA PRO A 281 31.53 3.56 13.09
C PRO A 281 31.12 4.87 13.77
N VAL A 282 30.95 5.93 12.99
CA VAL A 282 30.50 7.24 13.44
C VAL A 282 29.25 7.60 12.64
N LYS A 283 28.18 7.93 13.36
CA LYS A 283 26.95 8.45 12.76
C LYS A 283 27.12 9.95 12.51
N LEU A 284 27.07 10.34 11.24
CA LEU A 284 27.02 11.72 10.80
C LEU A 284 25.56 12.14 10.62
N SER A 285 25.16 13.28 11.21
CA SER A 285 23.85 13.90 10.94
C SER A 285 24.02 15.06 9.96
N ARG A 286 23.31 15.07 8.84
CA ARG A 286 23.45 16.06 7.76
C ARG A 286 22.16 16.85 7.51
N LEU A 287 22.32 18.15 7.24
CA LEU A 287 21.25 19.05 6.81
C LEU A 287 21.78 19.92 5.66
N GLY A 288 21.15 19.87 4.48
CA GLY A 288 21.59 20.69 3.34
C GLY A 288 23.03 20.40 2.88
N GLY A 289 23.52 19.17 3.08
CA GLY A 289 24.90 18.77 2.79
C GLY A 289 25.87 18.97 3.96
N GLU A 290 25.60 19.93 4.86
CA GLU A 290 26.42 20.24 6.03
C GLU A 290 26.32 19.19 7.13
N VAL A 291 27.44 18.86 7.78
CA VAL A 291 27.51 17.89 8.89
C VAL A 291 27.30 18.60 10.23
N PHE A 292 26.13 18.40 10.83
CA PHE A 292 25.74 18.97 12.13
C PHE A 292 26.23 18.16 13.32
N GLY A 293 26.24 16.83 13.21
CA GLY A 293 26.52 15.93 14.32
C GLY A 293 27.47 14.82 13.93
N ARG A 294 28.38 14.46 14.86
CA ARG A 294 29.31 13.33 14.75
C ARG A 294 29.22 12.55 16.05
N ARG A 295 28.63 11.35 16.01
CA ARG A 295 28.47 10.50 17.20
C ARG A 295 29.14 9.14 16.94
N PRO A 296 30.27 8.84 17.59
CA PRO A 296 30.81 7.49 17.62
C PRO A 296 29.78 6.50 18.14
N GLU A 297 29.72 5.32 17.53
CA GLU A 297 28.84 4.24 17.95
C GLU A 297 29.34 3.67 19.30
N TYR A 298 28.46 3.68 20.29
CA TYR A 298 28.81 3.43 21.69
C TYR A 298 29.28 1.99 21.92
N ASP A 299 28.59 1.00 21.34
CA ASP A 299 28.90 -0.41 21.57
C ASP A 299 30.22 -0.82 20.92
N ALA A 300 30.57 -0.25 19.77
CA ALA A 300 31.87 -0.37 19.14
C ALA A 300 32.96 0.22 20.04
N CYS A 301 32.77 1.44 20.54
CA CYS A 301 33.72 2.06 21.46
C CYS A 301 33.91 1.21 22.73
N ARG A 302 32.81 0.69 23.29
CA ARG A 302 32.81 -0.17 24.49
C ARG A 302 33.50 -1.50 24.25
N ARG A 303 33.27 -2.14 23.11
CA ARG A 303 33.95 -3.39 22.72
C ARG A 303 35.45 -3.18 22.57
N LEU A 304 35.88 -2.12 21.87
CA LEU A 304 37.29 -1.81 21.69
C LEU A 304 37.98 -1.44 23.01
N ALA A 305 37.31 -0.65 23.84
CA ALA A 305 37.82 -0.27 25.16
C ALA A 305 38.09 -1.52 26.04
N ARG A 306 37.14 -2.47 26.06
CA ARG A 306 37.30 -3.74 26.77
C ARG A 306 38.43 -4.59 26.20
N ALA A 307 38.52 -4.73 24.89
CA ALA A 307 39.54 -5.54 24.24
C ALA A 307 40.96 -4.99 24.45
N ALA A 308 41.12 -3.67 24.47
CA ALA A 308 42.41 -3.01 24.66
C ALA A 308 42.76 -2.68 26.12
N GLY A 309 41.85 -2.92 27.07
CA GLY A 309 42.06 -2.60 28.49
C GLY A 309 42.18 -1.10 28.78
N VAL A 310 41.55 -0.25 27.97
CA VAL A 310 41.62 1.22 28.10
C VAL A 310 40.27 1.83 28.53
N PRO A 311 40.26 3.05 29.10
CA PRO A 311 39.01 3.73 29.41
C PRO A 311 38.16 3.97 28.15
N LEU A 312 36.85 3.68 28.23
CA LEU A 312 35.88 3.94 27.16
C LEU A 312 35.95 5.38 26.64
N ARG A 313 36.14 6.33 27.56
CA ARG A 313 36.28 7.75 27.24
C ARG A 313 37.41 8.01 26.24
N ALA A 314 38.55 7.34 26.36
CA ALA A 314 39.68 7.52 25.46
C ALA A 314 39.35 7.06 24.03
N VAL A 315 38.60 5.97 23.88
CA VAL A 315 38.14 5.46 22.57
C VAL A 315 37.13 6.41 21.93
N ILE A 316 36.17 6.92 22.71
CA ILE A 316 35.18 7.90 22.22
C ILE A 316 35.85 9.20 21.78
N GLU A 317 36.80 9.73 22.57
CA GLU A 317 37.53 10.95 22.24
C GLU A 317 38.36 10.78 20.97
N ALA A 318 39.10 9.67 20.83
CA ALA A 318 39.87 9.39 19.62
C ALA A 318 38.98 9.26 18.37
N ALA A 319 37.84 8.56 18.47
CA ALA A 319 36.88 8.45 17.39
C ALA A 319 36.27 9.81 17.02
N THR A 320 35.97 10.65 18.01
CA THR A 320 35.44 12.00 17.80
C THR A 320 36.45 12.89 17.10
N MET A 321 37.72 12.86 17.52
CA MET A 321 38.82 13.60 16.88
C MET A 321 39.04 13.14 15.43
N ALA A 322 38.99 11.84 15.17
CA ALA A 322 39.12 11.31 13.82
C ALA A 322 37.94 11.74 12.93
N ALA A 323 36.72 11.74 13.47
CA ALA A 323 35.51 12.18 12.75
C ALA A 323 35.48 13.68 12.46
N ALA A 324 36.14 14.51 13.26
CA ALA A 324 36.21 15.96 13.04
C ALA A 324 36.85 16.32 11.69
N LYS A 325 37.70 15.44 11.14
CA LYS A 325 38.35 15.61 9.83
C LYS A 325 37.41 15.38 8.64
N ILE A 326 36.18 14.92 8.87
CA ILE A 326 35.18 14.69 7.83
C ILE A 326 34.37 15.97 7.64
N GLY A 327 34.69 16.72 6.57
CA GLY A 327 34.10 18.02 6.23
C GLY A 327 32.70 17.98 5.59
N ALA A 328 32.10 19.16 5.41
CA ALA A 328 30.73 19.41 4.94
C ALA A 328 30.41 18.99 3.48
N THR A 329 31.39 18.51 2.71
CA THR A 329 31.20 18.05 1.33
C THR A 329 31.91 16.71 1.15
N GLY A 330 31.21 15.63 1.49
CA GLY A 330 31.70 14.28 1.29
C GLY A 330 31.77 13.91 -0.19
N GLN A 331 32.94 14.03 -0.82
CA GLN A 331 33.34 13.06 -1.83
C GLN A 331 34.14 11.95 -1.13
N ALA A 332 33.48 10.81 -0.91
CA ALA A 332 34.20 9.57 -0.67
C ALA A 332 34.99 9.24 -1.94
N ARG A 333 36.32 9.38 -1.91
CA ARG A 333 37.18 8.81 -2.96
C ARG A 333 37.03 7.28 -2.92
N ALA A 334 36.22 6.75 -3.83
CA ALA A 334 36.28 5.35 -4.21
C ALA A 334 37.71 5.06 -4.69
N ARG A 335 38.48 4.29 -3.91
CA ARG A 335 39.79 3.79 -4.35
C ARG A 335 39.55 2.80 -5.49
N GLY A 336 39.69 3.28 -6.72
CA GLY A 336 39.79 2.45 -7.90
C GLY A 336 41.00 1.51 -7.76
N ARG A 337 40.76 0.22 -7.93
CA ARG A 337 41.81 -0.77 -8.21
C ARG A 337 42.50 -0.34 -9.51
N GLY A 338 43.70 0.23 -9.37
CA GLY A 338 44.60 0.43 -10.48
C GLY A 338 45.11 -0.92 -10.95
N ARG A 339 44.78 -1.28 -12.20
CA ARG A 339 45.54 -2.24 -12.99
C ARG A 339 46.96 -1.69 -13.18
N ARG A 340 47.96 -2.40 -12.68
CA ARG A 340 49.18 -2.78 -13.41
C ARG A 340 49.60 -4.15 -12.89
#